data_AF-A0A2S2G7Q5-F1
#
_entry.id   AF-A0A2S2G7Q5-F1
#
_cell.length_a   1.000
_cell.length_b   1.000
_cell.length_c   1.000
_cell.angle_alpha   90.00
_cell.angle_beta   90.00
_cell.angle_gamma   90.00
#
_symmetry.space_group_name_H-M   'P 1'
#
loop_
_entity.id
_entity.type
_entity.pdbx_description
1 polymer ?
#
loop_
_entity_poly.entity_id
_entity_poly.type
_entity_poly.pdbx_seq_one_letter_code
_entity_poly.pdbx_strand_id
1 'polypeptide(L)'
;MSDPSNYPGSTDRSLGQLFASATAEMSALVHDEIALAKAEMRQDVKRGVIGSSSAIVAGVLLLFSLPMLSFAAAYGIHNLGLGLAWSFLIVWGGFTLLAVLIGLFGVAKLKKVKPPQKSIASAKQTASVLQGVKPHPRATLAGELDHGGSTLPDKAIENRPVQDKASAVARSST
;
A
#
# COMPACT_ATOMS: atom_id res chain seq x y z
N MET A 1 16.72 39.89 -38.92
CA MET A 1 16.30 38.67 -39.64
C MET A 1 16.33 37.55 -38.63
N SER A 2 15.18 37.19 -38.07
CA SER A 2 15.04 36.13 -37.05
C SER A 2 15.01 34.80 -37.78
N ASP A 3 15.94 33.89 -37.48
CA ASP A 3 15.93 32.54 -38.06
C ASP A 3 14.94 31.66 -37.25
N PRO A 4 13.82 31.19 -37.84
CA PRO A 4 12.73 30.54 -37.09
C PRO A 4 12.91 29.03 -36.88
N SER A 5 14.10 28.47 -37.12
CA SER A 5 14.29 27.01 -37.20
C SER A 5 15.02 26.34 -36.02
N ASN A 6 15.47 27.11 -35.01
CA ASN A 6 16.10 26.52 -33.82
C ASN A 6 15.05 26.18 -32.74
N TYR A 7 14.26 25.13 -32.98
CA TYR A 7 13.54 24.44 -31.90
C TYR A 7 14.41 23.29 -31.40
N PRO A 8 15.06 23.42 -30.23
CA PRO A 8 15.75 22.29 -29.59
C PRO A 8 14.70 21.28 -29.12
N GLY A 9 14.27 20.38 -30.00
CA GLY A 9 13.27 19.38 -29.65
C GLY A 9 12.76 18.47 -30.77
N SER A 10 12.97 18.81 -32.05
CA SER A 10 12.49 17.99 -33.18
C SER A 10 13.62 17.18 -33.81
N THR A 11 14.06 16.12 -33.14
CA THR A 11 14.75 15.00 -33.79
C THR A 11 14.28 13.73 -33.10
N ASP A 12 13.52 12.93 -33.83
CA ASP A 12 13.01 11.59 -33.54
C ASP A 12 13.27 11.06 -32.12
N ARG A 13 12.34 11.33 -31.20
CA ARG A 13 12.32 10.60 -29.92
C ARG A 13 12.16 9.13 -30.26
N SER A 14 13.20 8.33 -30.00
CA SER A 14 13.19 6.92 -30.36
C SER A 14 11.98 6.22 -29.74
N LEU A 15 11.43 5.21 -30.41
CA LEU A 15 10.31 4.42 -29.89
C LEU A 15 10.58 3.88 -28.48
N GLY A 16 11.86 3.61 -28.15
CA GLY A 16 12.29 3.22 -26.81
C GLY A 16 12.13 4.35 -25.77
N GLN A 17 12.41 5.60 -26.13
CA GLN A 17 12.19 6.74 -25.24
C GLN A 17 10.71 7.08 -25.05
N LEU A 18 9.88 6.90 -26.08
CA LEU A 18 8.41 7.07 -25.97
C LEU A 18 7.79 6.01 -25.05
N PHE A 19 8.24 4.76 -25.16
CA PHE A 19 7.77 3.69 -24.30
C PHE A 19 8.27 3.84 -22.86
N ALA A 20 9.52 4.29 -22.68
CA ALA A 20 10.09 4.59 -21.38
C ALA A 20 9.35 5.75 -20.69
N SER A 21 9.00 6.82 -21.42
CA SER A 21 8.23 7.94 -20.86
C SER A 21 6.80 7.52 -20.52
N ALA A 22 6.13 6.76 -21.38
CA ALA A 22 4.77 6.28 -21.11
C ALA A 22 4.73 5.34 -19.89
N THR A 23 5.73 4.47 -19.72
CA THR A 23 5.85 3.60 -18.54
C THR A 23 6.13 4.41 -17.28
N ALA A 24 6.95 5.46 -17.38
CA ALA A 24 7.23 6.36 -16.25
C ALA A 24 5.98 7.13 -15.82
N GLU A 25 5.17 7.63 -16.75
CA GLU A 25 3.88 8.30 -16.46
C GLU A 25 2.88 7.34 -15.81
N MET A 26 2.77 6.10 -16.31
CA MET A 26 1.94 5.08 -15.67
C MET A 26 2.41 4.77 -14.24
N SER A 27 3.72 4.70 -14.03
CA SER A 27 4.30 4.48 -12.70
C SER A 27 4.02 5.66 -11.75
N ALA A 28 4.01 6.89 -12.27
CA ALA A 28 3.65 8.08 -11.49
C ALA A 28 2.17 8.06 -11.08
N LEU A 29 1.26 7.73 -12.00
CA LEU A 29 -0.18 7.60 -11.70
C LEU A 29 -0.45 6.54 -10.63
N VAL A 30 0.19 5.36 -10.73
CA VAL A 30 0.05 4.31 -9.72
C VAL A 30 0.59 4.78 -8.37
N HIS A 31 1.71 5.50 -8.34
CA HIS A 31 2.26 6.06 -7.12
C HIS A 31 1.30 7.07 -6.48
N ASP A 32 0.67 7.93 -7.28
CA ASP A 32 -0.28 8.93 -6.82
C ASP A 32 -1.57 8.30 -6.29
N GLU A 33 -2.09 7.26 -6.94
CA GLU A 33 -3.25 6.51 -6.47
C GLU A 33 -2.97 5.81 -5.14
N ILE A 34 -1.76 5.24 -4.99
CA ILE A 34 -1.30 4.66 -3.72
C ILE A 34 -1.16 5.76 -2.66
N ALA A 35 -0.61 6.92 -3.01
CA ALA A 35 -0.46 8.05 -2.10
C ALA A 35 -1.83 8.56 -1.61
N LEU A 36 -2.81 8.64 -2.50
CA LEU A 36 -4.18 9.03 -2.20
C LEU A 36 -4.88 7.99 -1.32
N ALA A 37 -4.84 6.70 -1.70
CA ALA A 37 -5.41 5.61 -0.90
C ALA A 37 -4.78 5.57 0.50
N LYS A 38 -3.48 5.85 0.61
CA LYS A 38 -2.79 5.97 1.89
C LYS A 38 -3.26 7.20 2.69
N ALA A 39 -3.52 8.32 2.03
CA ALA A 39 -4.08 9.51 2.67
C ALA A 39 -5.50 9.26 3.19
N GLU A 40 -6.35 8.62 2.40
CA GLU A 40 -7.71 8.23 2.78
C GLU A 40 -7.69 7.23 3.94
N MET A 41 -6.85 6.19 3.86
CA MET A 41 -6.67 5.24 4.96
C MET A 41 -6.22 5.94 6.25
N ARG A 42 -5.30 6.91 6.17
CA ARG A 42 -4.90 7.71 7.34
C ARG A 42 -6.06 8.54 7.89
N GLN A 43 -6.89 9.10 7.01
CA GLN A 43 -8.06 9.87 7.41
C GLN A 43 -9.12 9.00 8.08
N ASP A 44 -9.37 7.80 7.56
CA ASP A 44 -10.26 6.81 8.16
C ASP A 44 -9.76 6.33 9.51
N VAL A 45 -8.46 6.04 9.62
CA VAL A 45 -7.84 5.72 10.91
C VAL A 45 -8.01 6.88 11.90
N LYS A 46 -7.74 8.12 11.47
CA LYS A 46 -7.90 9.30 12.34
C LYS A 46 -9.36 9.49 12.79
N ARG A 47 -10.32 9.33 11.89
CA ARG A 47 -11.76 9.40 12.20
C ARG A 47 -12.16 8.27 13.15
N GLY A 48 -11.66 7.06 12.91
CA GLY A 48 -11.87 5.91 13.79
C GLY A 48 -11.29 6.14 15.19
N VAL A 49 -10.08 6.68 15.30
CA VAL A 49 -9.45 7.01 16.59
C VAL A 49 -10.25 8.08 17.33
N ILE A 50 -10.60 9.18 16.67
CA ILE A 50 -11.38 10.25 17.30
C ILE A 50 -12.76 9.72 17.71
N GLY A 51 -13.45 8.98 16.82
CA GLY A 51 -14.76 8.42 17.10
C GLY A 51 -14.76 7.35 18.20
N SER A 52 -13.69 6.57 18.33
CA SER A 52 -13.54 5.56 19.38
C SER A 52 -12.97 6.11 20.69
N SER A 53 -12.34 7.29 20.67
CA SER A 53 -11.69 7.88 21.85
C SER A 53 -12.66 8.09 23.02
N SER A 54 -13.87 8.57 22.75
CA SER A 54 -14.90 8.77 23.77
C SER A 54 -15.35 7.46 24.40
N ALA A 55 -15.50 6.40 23.61
CA ALA A 55 -15.85 5.08 24.10
C ALA A 55 -14.75 4.49 24.98
N ILE A 56 -13.47 4.70 24.63
CA ILE A 56 -12.32 4.28 25.46
C ILE A 56 -12.32 5.04 26.79
N VAL A 57 -12.45 6.38 26.76
CA VAL A 57 -12.48 7.21 27.98
C VAL A 57 -13.67 6.85 28.86
N ALA A 58 -14.86 6.71 28.28
CA ALA A 58 -16.05 6.27 29.01
C ALA A 58 -15.87 4.87 29.61
N GLY A 59 -15.27 3.95 28.86
CA GLY A 59 -14.96 2.61 29.33
C GLY A 59 -14.00 2.61 30.51
N VAL A 60 -12.94 3.42 30.47
CA VAL A 60 -12.00 3.59 31.58
C VAL A 60 -12.67 4.19 32.81
N LEU A 61 -13.48 5.24 32.64
CA LEU A 61 -14.22 5.86 33.75
C LEU A 61 -15.23 4.89 34.38
N LEU A 62 -15.94 4.10 33.58
CA LEU A 62 -16.83 3.04 34.06
C LEU A 62 -16.05 1.96 34.81
N LEU A 63 -14.90 1.52 34.28
CA LEU A 63 -14.05 0.53 34.95
C LEU A 63 -13.55 1.05 36.30
N PHE A 64 -13.14 2.31 36.38
CA PHE A 64 -12.65 2.93 37.62
C PHE A 64 -13.77 3.22 38.62
N SER A 65 -15.03 3.34 38.16
CA SER A 65 -16.18 3.52 39.04
C SER A 65 -16.70 2.21 39.64
N LEU A 66 -16.34 1.04 39.09
CA LEU A 66 -16.80 -0.27 39.58
C LEU A 66 -16.50 -0.54 41.06
N PRO A 67 -15.30 -0.23 41.61
CA PRO A 67 -15.06 -0.39 43.05
C PRO A 67 -16.01 0.48 43.88
N MET A 68 -16.21 1.74 43.47
CA MET A 68 -17.10 2.66 44.18
C MET A 68 -18.57 2.19 44.13
N LEU A 69 -19.02 1.73 42.95
CA LEU A 69 -20.33 1.12 42.77
C LEU A 69 -20.48 -0.15 43.62
N SER A 70 -19.43 -0.95 43.74
CA SER A 70 -19.42 -2.17 44.56
C SER A 70 -19.63 -1.83 46.04
N PHE A 71 -18.92 -0.83 46.56
CA PHE A 71 -19.12 -0.37 47.94
C PHE A 71 -20.53 0.18 48.14
N ALA A 72 -21.01 1.06 47.26
CA ALA A 72 -22.35 1.63 47.35
C ALA A 72 -23.43 0.54 47.35
N ALA A 73 -23.33 -0.44 46.47
CA ALA A 73 -24.26 -1.56 46.41
C ALA A 73 -24.18 -2.45 47.65
N ALA A 74 -22.98 -2.77 48.14
CA ALA A 74 -22.80 -3.61 49.31
C ALA A 74 -23.36 -2.95 50.58
N TYR A 75 -23.13 -1.64 50.78
CA TYR A 75 -23.72 -0.89 51.88
C TYR A 75 -25.25 -0.74 51.73
N GLY A 76 -25.74 -0.55 50.50
CA GLY A 76 -27.19 -0.54 50.23
C GLY A 76 -27.87 -1.85 50.60
N ILE A 77 -27.25 -2.99 50.28
CA ILE A 77 -27.76 -4.31 50.66
C ILE A 77 -27.61 -4.55 52.17
N HIS A 78 -26.51 -4.09 52.76
CA HIS A 78 -26.31 -4.20 54.20
C HIS A 78 -27.42 -3.50 55.00
N ASN A 79 -27.90 -2.35 54.54
CA ASN A 79 -29.02 -1.62 55.16
C ASN A 79 -30.35 -2.39 55.18
N LEU A 80 -30.47 -3.50 54.43
CA LEU A 80 -31.61 -4.42 54.49
C LEU A 80 -31.49 -5.44 55.65
N GLY A 81 -30.45 -5.36 56.48
CA GLY A 81 -30.21 -6.25 57.62
C GLY A 81 -29.29 -7.45 57.32
N LEU A 82 -28.74 -7.54 56.11
CA LEU A 82 -27.77 -8.57 55.73
C LEU A 82 -26.39 -8.25 56.29
N GLY A 83 -25.63 -9.26 56.71
CA GLY A 83 -24.25 -9.07 57.15
C GLY A 83 -23.35 -8.54 56.02
N LEU A 84 -22.41 -7.65 56.34
CA LEU A 84 -21.59 -6.94 55.35
C LEU A 84 -20.84 -7.89 54.39
N ALA A 85 -20.30 -9.00 54.91
CA ALA A 85 -19.63 -10.02 54.11
C ALA A 85 -20.54 -10.65 53.04
N TRP A 86 -21.79 -10.96 53.40
CA TRP A 86 -22.78 -11.51 52.46
C TRP A 86 -23.20 -10.48 51.42
N SER A 87 -23.31 -9.21 51.79
CA SER A 87 -23.60 -8.12 50.85
C SER A 87 -22.53 -8.02 49.76
N PHE A 88 -21.25 -8.03 50.11
CA PHE A 88 -20.16 -8.02 49.13
C PHE A 88 -20.17 -9.27 48.23
N LEU A 89 -20.47 -10.44 48.79
CA LEU A 89 -20.55 -11.68 48.01
C LEU A 89 -21.69 -11.63 46.98
N ILE A 90 -22.85 -11.11 47.35
CA ILE A 90 -24.00 -10.93 46.44
C ILE A 90 -23.66 -9.94 45.32
N VAL A 91 -23.05 -8.79 45.64
CA VAL A 91 -22.65 -7.79 44.63
C VAL A 91 -21.63 -8.37 43.66
N TRP A 92 -20.61 -9.07 44.18
CA TRP A 92 -19.62 -9.74 43.35
C TRP A 92 -20.27 -10.81 42.45
N GLY A 93 -21.18 -11.61 42.99
CA GLY A 93 -21.94 -12.59 42.22
C GLY A 93 -22.78 -11.95 41.12
N GLY A 94 -23.41 -10.80 41.42
CA GLY A 94 -24.18 -10.00 40.47
C GLY A 94 -23.33 -9.48 39.31
N PHE A 95 -22.16 -8.89 39.59
CA PHE A 95 -21.24 -8.45 38.54
C PHE A 95 -20.68 -9.60 37.73
N THR A 96 -20.35 -10.72 38.37
CA THR A 96 -19.87 -11.93 37.67
C THR A 96 -20.94 -12.46 36.72
N LEU A 97 -22.19 -12.56 37.17
CA LEU A 97 -23.31 -12.98 36.32
C LEU A 97 -23.50 -12.03 35.13
N LEU A 98 -23.51 -10.72 35.39
CA LEU A 98 -23.63 -9.71 34.34
C LEU A 98 -22.49 -9.80 33.31
N ALA A 99 -21.24 -9.97 33.77
CA ALA A 99 -20.07 -10.12 32.91
C ALA A 99 -20.18 -11.37 32.03
N VAL A 100 -20.65 -12.50 32.58
CA VAL A 100 -20.91 -13.72 31.81
C VAL A 100 -21.96 -13.47 30.74
N LEU A 101 -23.09 -12.85 31.07
CA LEU A 101 -24.15 -12.54 30.10
C LEU A 101 -23.63 -11.66 28.94
N ILE A 102 -22.93 -10.57 29.27
CA ILE A 102 -22.35 -9.67 28.26
C ILE A 102 -21.31 -10.41 27.41
N GLY A 103 -20.45 -11.21 28.03
CA GLY A 103 -19.44 -12.02 27.35
C GLY A 103 -20.05 -13.00 26.36
N LEU A 104 -21.13 -13.70 26.75
CA LEU A 104 -21.86 -14.61 25.86
C LEU A 104 -22.46 -13.87 24.67
N PHE A 105 -23.08 -12.70 24.89
CA PHE A 105 -23.61 -11.87 23.81
C PHE A 105 -22.51 -11.37 22.86
N GLY A 106 -21.36 -10.96 23.39
CA GLY A 106 -20.20 -10.53 22.61
C GLY A 106 -19.67 -11.66 21.72
N VAL A 107 -19.45 -12.84 22.30
CA VAL A 107 -19.01 -14.03 21.55
C VAL A 107 -20.04 -14.43 20.49
N ALA A 108 -21.34 -14.39 20.81
CA ALA A 108 -22.41 -14.70 19.87
C ALA A 108 -22.45 -13.72 18.69
N LYS A 109 -22.15 -12.43 18.91
CA LYS A 109 -22.05 -11.43 17.84
C LYS A 109 -20.80 -11.63 16.99
N LEU A 110 -19.65 -11.89 17.61
CA LEU A 110 -18.40 -12.20 16.91
C LEU A 110 -18.53 -13.44 16.02
N LYS A 111 -19.19 -14.49 16.51
CA LYS A 111 -19.47 -15.71 15.74
C LYS A 111 -20.35 -15.46 14.50
N LYS A 112 -21.14 -14.39 14.47
CA LYS A 112 -21.98 -14.02 13.32
C LYS A 112 -21.21 -13.22 12.27
N VAL A 113 -20.04 -12.68 12.60
CA VAL A 113 -19.19 -11.96 11.64
C VAL A 113 -18.50 -12.99 10.75
N LYS A 114 -19.02 -13.17 9.53
CA LYS A 114 -18.37 -14.02 8.52
C LYS A 114 -17.11 -13.30 8.00
N PRO A 115 -15.98 -14.01 7.81
CA PRO A 115 -14.81 -13.41 7.16
C PRO A 115 -15.21 -12.88 5.77
N PRO A 116 -14.58 -11.80 5.28
CA PRO A 116 -14.95 -11.15 4.02
C PRO A 116 -14.59 -12.04 2.82
N GLN A 117 -15.45 -13.03 2.54
CA GLN A 117 -15.17 -14.08 1.55
C GLN A 117 -15.00 -13.52 0.13
N LYS A 118 -15.76 -12.47 -0.22
CA LYS A 118 -15.63 -11.81 -1.53
C LYS A 118 -14.26 -11.18 -1.71
N SER A 119 -13.72 -10.54 -0.68
CA SER A 119 -12.40 -9.92 -0.72
C SER A 119 -11.28 -10.96 -0.84
N ILE A 120 -11.39 -12.07 -0.11
CA ILE A 120 -10.45 -13.19 -0.19
C ILE A 120 -10.51 -13.88 -1.56
N ALA A 121 -11.71 -14.09 -2.10
CA ALA A 121 -11.90 -14.70 -3.42
C ALA A 121 -11.31 -13.81 -4.54
N SER A 122 -11.63 -12.51 -4.54
CA SER A 122 -11.06 -11.57 -5.51
C SER A 122 -9.54 -11.52 -5.45
N ALA A 123 -8.94 -11.48 -4.25
CA ALA A 123 -7.48 -11.49 -4.09
C ALA A 123 -6.84 -12.77 -4.64
N LYS A 124 -7.45 -13.93 -4.40
CA LYS A 124 -6.98 -15.22 -4.96
C LYS A 124 -7.09 -15.26 -6.48
N GLN A 125 -8.17 -14.73 -7.04
CA GLN A 125 -8.38 -14.68 -8.48
C GLN A 125 -7.33 -13.80 -9.16
N THR A 126 -7.05 -12.62 -8.60
CA THR A 126 -5.97 -11.74 -9.09
C THR A 126 -4.60 -12.42 -9.02
N ALA A 127 -4.27 -13.09 -7.90
CA ALA A 127 -3.01 -13.82 -7.76
C ALA A 127 -2.87 -14.97 -8.79
N SER A 128 -3.96 -15.70 -9.06
CA SER A 128 -3.95 -16.79 -10.02
C SER A 128 -3.73 -16.33 -11.47
N VAL A 129 -4.26 -15.16 -11.84
CA VAL A 129 -4.04 -14.57 -13.17
C VAL A 129 -2.58 -14.11 -13.32
N LEU A 130 -1.99 -13.52 -12.28
CA LEU A 130 -0.58 -13.09 -12.28
C LEU A 130 0.41 -14.26 -12.35
N GLN A 131 0.11 -15.39 -11.70
CA GLN A 131 0.95 -16.59 -11.76
C GLN A 131 0.90 -17.29 -13.12
N GLY A 132 -0.17 -17.10 -13.90
CA GLY A 132 -0.32 -17.66 -15.25
C GLY A 132 0.51 -16.95 -16.33
N VAL A 133 1.04 -15.75 -16.05
CA VAL A 133 1.83 -14.99 -17.01
C VAL A 133 3.31 -15.36 -16.88
N LYS A 134 3.75 -16.32 -17.68
CA LYS A 134 5.19 -16.59 -17.87
C LYS A 134 5.83 -15.39 -18.59
N PRO A 135 6.91 -14.79 -18.07
CA PRO A 135 7.64 -13.74 -18.79
C PRO A 135 8.12 -14.34 -20.11
N HIS A 136 7.57 -13.87 -21.23
CA HIS A 136 8.02 -14.32 -22.54
C HIS A 136 9.40 -13.71 -22.78
N PRO A 137 10.47 -14.52 -22.91
CA PRO A 137 11.74 -14.02 -23.39
C PRO A 137 11.47 -13.46 -24.79
N ARG A 138 11.72 -12.16 -24.97
CA ARG A 138 11.69 -11.55 -26.30
C ARG A 138 12.71 -12.30 -27.14
N ALA A 139 12.26 -13.14 -28.08
CA ALA A 139 13.13 -13.64 -29.13
C ALA A 139 13.64 -12.40 -29.85
N THR A 140 14.91 -12.09 -29.61
CA THR A 140 15.67 -11.14 -30.41
C THR A 140 15.51 -11.58 -31.87
N LEU A 141 14.90 -10.72 -32.68
CA LEU A 141 14.95 -10.76 -34.15
C LEU A 141 16.40 -10.49 -34.62
N ALA A 142 17.36 -11.27 -34.11
CA ALA A 142 18.77 -11.27 -34.47
C ALA A 142 19.07 -12.40 -35.48
N GLY A 143 18.05 -12.97 -36.11
CA GLY A 143 18.18 -14.11 -37.02
C GLY A 143 17.57 -13.93 -38.40
N GLU A 144 16.81 -12.86 -38.66
CA GLU A 144 16.08 -12.72 -39.92
C GLU A 144 16.43 -11.38 -40.57
N LEU A 145 17.60 -11.32 -41.23
CA LEU A 145 17.83 -10.67 -42.54
C LEU A 145 19.33 -10.83 -42.93
N ASP A 146 19.81 -12.08 -42.96
CA ASP A 146 20.88 -12.50 -43.88
C ASP A 146 20.19 -13.16 -45.06
N HIS A 147 20.03 -12.44 -46.19
CA HIS A 147 19.75 -13.01 -47.51
C HIS A 147 20.35 -12.10 -48.60
N GLY A 148 21.55 -12.48 -49.05
CA GLY A 148 21.87 -12.68 -50.47
C GLY A 148 22.12 -11.46 -51.37
N GLY A 149 23.42 -11.21 -51.64
CA GLY A 149 23.87 -10.80 -52.98
C GLY A 149 24.90 -9.66 -53.05
N SER A 150 26.18 -9.95 -52.84
CA SER A 150 27.26 -9.08 -53.32
C SER A 150 28.52 -9.86 -53.70
N THR A 151 28.76 -9.96 -55.01
CA THR A 151 30.09 -10.23 -55.58
C THR A 151 30.48 -9.03 -56.44
N LEU A 152 31.38 -8.18 -55.94
CA LEU A 152 32.27 -7.37 -56.79
C LEU A 152 33.63 -7.26 -56.10
N PRO A 153 34.74 -7.53 -56.82
CA PRO A 153 36.06 -7.69 -56.23
C PRO A 153 36.78 -6.37 -55.98
N ASP A 154 37.60 -6.44 -54.94
CA ASP A 154 38.67 -5.53 -54.55
C ASP A 154 39.66 -5.26 -55.71
N LYS A 155 39.79 -3.98 -56.08
CA LYS A 155 40.98 -3.27 -56.56
C LYS A 155 40.59 -2.16 -57.53
N ALA A 156 40.51 -0.94 -57.03
CA ALA A 156 41.07 0.25 -57.68
C ALA A 156 40.86 1.47 -56.78
N ILE A 157 41.84 2.38 -56.83
CA ILE A 157 41.74 3.79 -56.47
C ILE A 157 41.91 4.07 -54.95
N GLU A 158 43.13 4.18 -54.43
CA GLU A 158 44.10 5.27 -54.66
C GLU A 158 44.01 6.39 -53.60
N ASN A 159 45.16 6.57 -52.93
CA ASN A 159 45.73 7.80 -52.40
C ASN A 159 44.78 8.87 -51.85
N ARG A 160 44.85 9.11 -50.52
CA ARG A 160 45.34 10.39 -49.94
C ARG A 160 45.89 10.17 -48.52
N PRO A 161 47.06 10.76 -48.18
CA PRO A 161 47.56 10.79 -46.81
C PRO A 161 47.26 12.16 -46.18
N VAL A 162 46.64 12.21 -45.00
CA VAL A 162 46.67 13.41 -44.14
C VAL A 162 46.62 13.01 -42.66
N GLN A 163 47.78 13.10 -42.01
CA GLN A 163 47.96 13.35 -40.57
C GLN A 163 47.07 14.52 -40.11
N ASP A 164 46.53 14.50 -38.89
CA ASP A 164 47.03 15.40 -37.84
C ASP A 164 46.46 15.05 -36.45
N LYS A 165 47.21 15.53 -35.48
CA LYS A 165 47.25 15.36 -34.04
C LYS A 165 46.05 15.87 -33.24
N ALA A 166 46.21 15.63 -31.93
CA ALA A 166 45.83 16.49 -30.80
C ALA A 166 44.57 16.01 -30.06
N SER A 167 44.70 15.29 -28.94
CA SER A 167 45.10 15.75 -27.59
C SER A 167 44.00 16.49 -26.83
N ALA A 168 43.55 15.83 -25.75
CA ALA A 168 43.32 16.37 -24.42
C ALA A 168 42.56 17.69 -24.27
N VAL A 169 41.35 17.62 -23.70
CA VAL A 169 40.90 18.60 -22.71
C VAL A 169 40.14 17.85 -21.60
N ALA A 170 40.85 17.65 -20.50
CA ALA A 170 40.26 17.62 -19.17
C ALA A 170 39.94 19.06 -18.74
N ARG A 171 38.87 19.23 -17.94
CA ARG A 171 38.68 20.19 -16.81
C ARG A 171 37.17 20.42 -16.64
N SER A 172 36.59 19.97 -15.54
CA SER A 172 36.54 20.66 -14.24
C SER A 172 35.59 21.86 -14.28
N SER A 173 34.47 21.76 -13.57
CA SER A 173 33.88 22.84 -12.78
C SER A 173 32.85 22.23 -11.82
N THR A 174 33.19 22.35 -10.54
CA THR A 174 32.30 22.54 -9.39
C THR A 174 31.08 23.39 -9.68
#